data_AF-A0A8I5ZN06-F1
#
_entry.id   AF-A0A8I5ZN06-F1
#
_cell.length_a   1.000
_cell.length_b   1.000
_cell.length_c   1.000
_cell.angle_alpha   90.00
_cell.angle_beta   90.00
_cell.angle_gamma   90.00
#
_symmetry.space_group_name_H-M   'P 1'
#
loop_
_entity.id
_entity.type
_entity.pdbx_description
1 polymer ?
#
loop_
_entity_poly.entity_id
_entity_poly.type
_entity_poly.pdbx_seq_one_letter_code
_entity_poly.pdbx_strand_id
1 'polypeptide(L)'
;MRPRSGGRPGAPGRRRRRLRRGPRGRRLPPPPPLPLLLGLLLAAAGPGAARAKETAFVEVVLFESSPSGDYTTHTTGLTGRFSRAGAMLSAEGEIVQMHPLGLCNNNDEEDLYEYGWVGVVKLEQPELDPKPCLTVLGKAKRAVQRGATAVIFDVSENPEAIDQLNQGSEDPLKRPVVYVKGADAVKLMNIVNKQKVARARIQHLPPRVSGSLPVVLLVPLPPLRLQPHPYINTGIME
;
A
#
# COMPACT_ATOMS: atom_id res chain seq x y z
N MET A 1 -12.81 101.58 11.82
CA MET A 1 -12.13 100.36 12.33
C MET A 1 -11.30 99.72 11.22
N ARG A 2 -10.01 99.46 11.51
CA ARG A 2 -9.08 98.50 10.82
C ARG A 2 -9.37 97.07 11.34
N PRO A 3 -8.77 95.95 10.85
CA PRO A 3 -7.46 95.74 10.16
C PRO A 3 -7.54 94.92 8.83
N ARG A 4 -6.57 94.94 7.89
CA ARG A 4 -5.16 94.42 7.81
C ARG A 4 -5.07 92.87 7.97
N SER A 5 -4.28 92.06 7.24
CA SER A 5 -3.16 92.27 6.28
C SER A 5 -2.58 90.93 5.74
N GLY A 6 -1.97 90.97 4.52
CA GLY A 6 -0.73 90.26 4.11
C GLY A 6 -0.85 88.85 3.50
N GLY A 7 -0.08 88.41 2.50
CA GLY A 7 1.06 88.96 1.75
C GLY A 7 1.38 88.14 0.47
N ARG A 8 2.36 88.59 -0.34
CA ARG A 8 2.86 88.07 -1.65
C ARG A 8 4.38 87.78 -1.52
N PRO A 9 5.19 87.37 -2.54
CA PRO A 9 4.97 86.91 -3.93
C PRO A 9 5.86 85.70 -4.39
N GLY A 10 5.79 85.30 -5.68
CA GLY A 10 6.90 84.61 -6.38
C GLY A 10 6.50 83.77 -7.61
N ALA A 11 6.84 84.21 -8.83
CA ALA A 11 6.83 83.44 -10.09
C ALA A 11 8.27 82.93 -10.40
N PRO A 12 8.65 82.22 -11.49
CA PRO A 12 7.93 81.82 -12.72
C PRO A 12 8.25 80.39 -13.23
N GLY A 13 7.78 79.98 -14.43
CA GLY A 13 8.39 78.81 -15.12
C GLY A 13 7.61 78.17 -16.28
N ARG A 14 8.07 78.43 -17.51
CA ARG A 14 7.60 77.89 -18.80
C ARG A 14 7.53 76.35 -18.82
N ARG A 15 6.39 75.77 -19.23
CA ARG A 15 6.30 74.35 -19.64
C ARG A 15 6.35 74.21 -21.17
N ARG A 16 7.47 73.69 -21.67
CA ARG A 16 7.53 72.95 -22.93
C ARG A 16 7.40 71.46 -22.60
N ARG A 17 6.44 70.74 -23.18
CA ARG A 17 6.52 69.27 -23.28
C ARG A 17 6.28 68.84 -24.72
N ARG A 18 7.38 68.36 -25.30
CA ARG A 18 7.49 67.71 -26.61
C ARG A 18 6.86 66.30 -26.56
N LEU A 19 6.17 65.99 -27.66
CA LEU A 19 6.16 64.76 -28.45
C LEU A 19 6.11 63.40 -27.75
N ARG A 20 5.01 62.70 -28.07
CA ARG A 20 4.72 61.28 -27.87
C ARG A 20 5.80 60.38 -28.50
N ARG A 21 6.23 59.35 -27.76
CA ARG A 21 6.93 58.16 -28.26
C ARG A 21 6.02 56.94 -28.07
N GLY A 22 5.99 56.06 -29.08
CA GLY A 22 5.11 54.90 -29.21
C GLY A 22 5.34 53.76 -28.20
N PRO A 23 4.55 52.67 -28.32
CA PRO A 23 4.44 51.64 -27.30
C PRO A 23 5.68 50.74 -27.28
N ARG A 24 6.15 50.43 -26.06
CA ARG A 24 7.25 49.52 -25.79
C ARG A 24 6.79 48.07 -25.99
N GLY A 25 7.53 47.31 -26.79
CA GLY A 25 7.40 45.86 -26.88
C GLY A 25 7.60 45.19 -25.52
N ARG A 26 6.75 44.20 -25.23
CA ARG A 26 6.87 43.32 -24.07
C ARG A 26 8.12 42.44 -24.28
N ARG A 27 9.13 42.61 -23.43
CA ARG A 27 10.24 41.66 -23.30
C ARG A 27 9.73 40.42 -22.57
N LEU A 28 9.93 39.24 -23.16
CA LEU A 28 9.80 37.96 -22.45
C LEU A 28 10.83 37.91 -21.30
N PRO A 29 10.49 37.38 -20.12
CA PRO A 29 11.47 37.14 -19.07
C PRO A 29 12.48 36.05 -19.53
N PRO A 30 13.75 36.13 -19.08
CA PRO A 30 14.74 35.11 -19.39
C PRO A 30 14.34 33.76 -18.75
N PRO A 31 14.68 32.62 -19.39
CA PRO A 31 14.45 31.31 -18.78
C PRO A 31 15.25 31.20 -17.47
N PRO A 32 14.68 30.59 -16.42
CA PRO A 32 15.38 30.41 -15.17
C PRO A 32 16.62 29.52 -15.36
N PRO A 33 17.69 29.74 -14.58
CA PRO A 33 18.90 28.95 -14.67
C PRO A 33 18.59 27.47 -14.35
N LEU A 34 19.21 26.58 -15.13
CA LEU A 34 19.06 25.12 -15.09
C LEU A 34 19.19 24.42 -13.72
N PRO A 35 19.81 24.94 -12.64
CA PRO A 35 19.84 24.23 -11.36
C PRO A 35 18.47 24.16 -10.67
N LEU A 36 17.55 25.09 -10.99
CA LEU A 36 16.21 25.09 -10.40
C LEU A 36 15.29 24.02 -10.97
N LEU A 37 15.57 23.51 -12.19
CA LEU A 37 14.82 22.40 -12.77
C LEU A 37 15.20 21.05 -12.13
N LEU A 38 16.44 20.91 -11.64
CA LEU A 38 16.91 19.69 -10.99
C LEU A 38 16.41 19.58 -9.53
N GLY A 39 16.25 20.72 -8.83
CA GLY A 39 15.66 20.76 -7.49
C GLY A 39 14.16 20.44 -7.47
N LEU A 40 13.43 20.79 -8.53
CA LEU A 40 11.98 20.53 -8.63
C LEU A 40 11.66 19.10 -9.08
N LEU A 41 12.58 18.40 -9.74
CA LEU A 41 12.41 16.99 -10.12
C LEU A 41 12.71 16.00 -8.98
N LEU A 42 13.46 16.40 -7.95
CA LEU A 42 13.78 15.52 -6.81
C LEU A 42 12.72 15.49 -5.70
N ALA A 43 11.66 16.30 -5.77
CA ALA A 43 10.61 16.36 -4.75
C ALA A 43 9.43 15.37 -4.99
N ALA A 44 9.45 14.57 -6.06
CA ALA A 44 8.37 13.64 -6.38
C ALA A 44 8.59 12.20 -5.88
N ALA A 45 9.69 11.92 -5.18
CA ALA A 45 9.87 10.65 -4.47
C ALA A 45 9.16 10.73 -3.12
N GLY A 46 7.83 10.68 -3.14
CA GLY A 46 7.04 10.48 -1.92
C GLY A 46 7.42 9.16 -1.22
N PRO A 47 7.08 8.98 0.06
CA PRO A 47 7.48 7.80 0.88
C PRO A 47 6.90 6.44 0.44
N GLY A 48 6.41 6.29 -0.79
CA GLY A 48 5.63 5.14 -1.25
C GLY A 48 6.41 3.84 -1.42
N ALA A 49 7.73 3.89 -1.63
CA ALA A 49 8.52 2.69 -1.91
C ALA A 49 8.71 1.77 -0.68
N ALA A 50 8.67 2.32 0.54
CA ALA A 50 8.84 1.53 1.76
C ALA A 50 7.56 0.79 2.19
N ARG A 51 6.38 1.15 1.67
CA ARG A 51 5.10 0.56 2.08
C ARG A 51 4.62 -0.64 1.26
N ALA A 52 5.19 -0.87 0.07
CA ALA A 52 4.79 -2.00 -0.77
C ALA A 52 5.18 -3.36 -0.20
N LYS A 53 6.22 -3.41 0.66
CA LYS A 53 6.80 -4.67 1.16
C LYS A 53 5.88 -5.40 2.14
N GLU A 54 4.99 -4.69 2.83
CA GLU A 54 4.12 -5.25 3.89
C GLU A 54 2.68 -5.51 3.43
N THR A 55 2.37 -5.33 2.14
CA THR A 55 1.03 -5.62 1.61
C THR A 55 0.75 -7.12 1.62
N ALA A 56 -0.45 -7.50 2.08
CA ALA A 56 -0.96 -8.86 2.01
C ALA A 56 -2.11 -8.93 1.02
N PHE A 57 -2.04 -9.84 0.06
CA PHE A 57 -3.14 -10.13 -0.84
C PHE A 57 -3.89 -11.34 -0.31
N VAL A 58 -5.18 -11.19 -0.04
CA VAL A 58 -6.01 -12.23 0.55
C VAL A 58 -7.10 -12.60 -0.44
N GLU A 59 -7.09 -13.84 -0.93
CA GLU A 59 -8.17 -14.38 -1.74
C GLU A 59 -9.07 -15.26 -0.87
N VAL A 60 -10.36 -14.97 -0.85
CA VAL A 60 -11.36 -15.82 -0.21
C VAL A 60 -12.06 -16.64 -1.28
N VAL A 61 -11.90 -17.96 -1.20
CA VAL A 61 -12.45 -18.94 -2.13
C VAL A 61 -13.65 -19.61 -1.49
N LEU A 62 -14.80 -19.47 -2.14
CA LEU A 62 -16.05 -20.16 -1.79
C LEU A 62 -16.21 -21.37 -2.69
N PHE A 63 -16.68 -22.49 -2.12
CA PHE A 63 -16.98 -23.71 -2.86
C PHE A 63 -18.49 -23.94 -2.82
N GLU A 64 -19.12 -23.99 -3.99
CA GLU A 64 -20.52 -24.36 -4.14
C GLU A 64 -20.56 -25.73 -4.85
N SER A 65 -21.14 -26.72 -4.18
CA SER A 65 -21.36 -28.05 -4.77
C SER A 65 -22.64 -28.03 -5.60
N SER A 66 -22.53 -28.36 -6.88
CA SER A 66 -23.69 -28.59 -7.73
C SER A 66 -24.29 -29.99 -7.52
N PRO A 67 -25.57 -30.21 -7.83
CA PRO A 67 -26.20 -31.54 -7.77
C PRO A 67 -25.56 -32.59 -8.71
N SER A 68 -24.81 -32.17 -9.73
CA SER A 68 -24.04 -33.08 -10.60
C SER A 68 -22.74 -33.58 -9.95
N GLY A 69 -22.35 -33.03 -8.80
CA GLY A 69 -21.09 -33.34 -8.12
C GLY A 69 -19.93 -32.43 -8.53
N ASP A 70 -20.15 -31.49 -9.46
CA ASP A 70 -19.14 -30.49 -9.82
C ASP A 70 -19.09 -29.36 -8.78
N TYR A 71 -17.90 -28.82 -8.54
CA TYR A 71 -17.70 -27.68 -7.65
C TYR A 71 -17.50 -26.40 -8.45
N THR A 72 -18.29 -25.37 -8.16
CA THR A 72 -18.05 -24.01 -8.64
C THR A 72 -17.34 -23.21 -7.57
N THR A 73 -16.25 -22.55 -7.95
CA THR A 73 -15.48 -21.70 -7.05
C THR A 73 -15.71 -20.22 -7.33
N HIS A 74 -16.05 -19.46 -6.29
CA HIS A 74 -16.13 -18.00 -6.36
C HIS A 74 -14.99 -17.39 -5.53
N THR A 75 -14.09 -16.66 -6.19
CA THR A 75 -12.93 -16.04 -5.53
C THR A 75 -13.12 -14.54 -5.39
N THR A 76 -12.99 -14.04 -4.16
CA THR A 76 -13.00 -12.61 -3.85
C THR A 76 -11.63 -12.17 -3.40
N GLY A 77 -11.03 -11.21 -4.11
CA GLY A 77 -9.76 -10.59 -3.72
C GLY A 77 -9.94 -9.45 -2.72
N LEU A 78 -9.09 -9.43 -1.70
CA LEU A 78 -9.04 -8.44 -0.64
C LEU A 78 -7.59 -8.00 -0.43
N THR A 79 -7.40 -6.78 0.07
CA THR A 79 -6.09 -6.27 0.44
C THR A 79 -5.99 -6.04 1.94
N GLY A 80 -4.93 -6.56 2.54
CA GLY A 80 -4.54 -6.32 3.93
C GLY A 80 -3.08 -5.93 4.04
N ARG A 81 -2.55 -5.97 5.26
CA ARG A 81 -1.11 -5.79 5.53
C ARG A 81 -0.61 -6.84 6.50
N PHE A 82 0.59 -7.35 6.27
CA PHE A 82 1.32 -8.14 7.24
C PHE A 82 1.70 -7.26 8.44
N SER A 83 1.48 -7.79 9.63
CA SER A 83 1.98 -7.27 10.89
C SER A 83 3.42 -7.72 11.09
N ARG A 84 4.25 -6.86 11.70
CA ARG A 84 5.63 -7.20 12.07
C ARG A 84 5.72 -8.22 13.20
N ALA A 85 4.63 -8.45 13.91
CA ALA A 85 4.55 -9.46 14.94
C ALA A 85 4.40 -10.89 14.38
N GLY A 86 4.21 -11.05 13.07
CA GLY A 86 4.15 -12.36 12.40
C GLY A 86 5.08 -12.47 11.20
N ALA A 87 5.29 -13.68 10.71
CA ALA A 87 6.11 -13.94 9.54
C ALA A 87 5.45 -13.43 8.25
N MET A 88 6.24 -12.85 7.34
CA MET A 88 5.76 -12.41 6.03
C MET A 88 5.72 -13.59 5.04
N LEU A 89 4.89 -14.60 5.36
CA LEU A 89 4.77 -15.84 4.61
C LEU A 89 3.36 -16.01 4.05
N SER A 90 3.27 -16.72 2.93
CA SER A 90 1.97 -17.17 2.40
C SER A 90 1.38 -18.25 3.30
N ALA A 91 0.05 -18.30 3.36
CA ALA A 91 -0.68 -19.32 4.11
C ALA A 91 -2.04 -19.58 3.46
N GLU A 92 -2.57 -20.78 3.65
CA GLU A 92 -3.88 -21.17 3.14
C GLU A 92 -4.56 -22.11 4.12
N GLY A 93 -5.88 -21.95 4.29
CA GLY A 93 -6.67 -22.76 5.19
C GLY A 93 -8.15 -22.40 5.18
N GLU A 94 -8.97 -23.25 5.78
CA GLU A 94 -10.39 -22.95 6.03
C GLU A 94 -10.52 -21.76 6.98
N ILE A 95 -11.45 -20.86 6.69
CA ILE A 95 -11.70 -19.68 7.49
C ILE A 95 -12.55 -20.06 8.70
N VAL A 96 -12.04 -19.73 9.89
CA VAL A 96 -12.77 -19.88 11.14
C VAL A 96 -12.92 -18.49 11.77
N GLN A 97 -14.16 -18.07 11.98
CA GLN A 97 -14.45 -16.83 12.70
C GLN A 97 -14.27 -17.05 14.21
N MET A 98 -13.40 -16.27 14.82
CA MET A 98 -13.15 -16.32 16.25
C MET A 98 -13.62 -15.02 16.90
N HIS A 99 -14.48 -15.14 17.91
CA HIS A 99 -14.79 -14.01 18.78
C HIS A 99 -13.52 -13.61 19.57
N PRO A 100 -13.21 -12.32 19.78
CA PRO A 100 -12.02 -11.90 20.53
C PRO A 100 -11.91 -12.53 21.92
N LEU A 101 -13.04 -12.82 22.57
CA LEU A 101 -13.10 -13.50 23.88
C LEU A 101 -12.97 -15.03 23.77
N GLY A 102 -13.25 -15.63 22.61
CA GLY A 102 -13.07 -17.07 22.39
C GLY A 102 -11.59 -17.48 22.45
N LEU A 103 -10.67 -16.53 22.25
CA LEU A 103 -9.23 -16.71 22.41
C LEU A 103 -8.76 -16.52 23.87
N CYS A 104 -9.65 -16.23 24.81
CA CYS A 104 -9.31 -16.09 26.22
C CYS A 104 -9.46 -17.39 27.00
N ASN A 105 -10.21 -18.37 26.49
CA ASN A 105 -10.48 -19.59 27.22
C ASN A 105 -9.21 -20.47 27.28
N ASN A 106 -8.95 -21.05 28.45
CA ASN A 106 -7.85 -21.99 28.69
C ASN A 106 -8.28 -23.44 28.47
N ASN A 107 -9.57 -23.72 28.30
CA ASN A 107 -10.04 -25.07 28.01
C ASN A 107 -9.76 -25.40 26.55
N ASP A 108 -8.82 -26.31 26.31
CA ASP A 108 -8.34 -26.68 24.97
C ASP A 108 -9.25 -27.73 24.28
N GLU A 109 -10.29 -28.25 24.97
CA GLU A 109 -11.10 -29.38 24.51
C GLU A 109 -12.37 -29.03 23.72
N GLU A 110 -12.92 -27.81 23.82
CA GLU A 110 -14.29 -27.54 23.33
C GLU A 110 -14.38 -27.08 21.86
N ASP A 111 -13.24 -26.76 21.23
CA ASP A 111 -13.16 -26.17 19.88
C ASP A 111 -11.95 -26.70 19.09
N LEU A 112 -11.73 -28.01 19.05
CA LEU A 112 -10.63 -28.61 18.29
C LEU A 112 -10.91 -28.50 16.77
N TYR A 113 -10.59 -27.33 16.20
CA TYR A 113 -10.51 -27.14 14.77
C TYR A 113 -9.40 -28.05 14.20
N GLU A 114 -9.62 -28.57 12.99
CA GLU A 114 -8.57 -29.28 12.27
C GLU A 114 -7.38 -28.34 12.04
N TYR A 115 -6.16 -28.83 12.31
CA TYR A 115 -4.94 -28.05 12.16
C TYR A 115 -4.84 -27.40 10.76
N GLY A 116 -4.40 -26.15 10.71
CA GLY A 116 -4.18 -25.45 9.45
C GLY A 116 -5.29 -24.49 9.03
N TRP A 117 -6.21 -24.15 9.94
CA TRP A 117 -7.24 -23.14 9.74
C TRP A 117 -6.67 -21.70 9.72
N VAL A 118 -7.40 -20.77 9.10
CA VAL A 118 -7.11 -19.33 9.10
C VAL A 118 -8.12 -18.63 10.01
N GLY A 119 -7.62 -18.07 11.11
CA GLY A 119 -8.47 -17.38 12.08
C GLY A 119 -8.82 -15.97 11.65
N VAL A 120 -10.11 -15.64 11.60
CA VAL A 120 -10.59 -14.27 11.37
C VAL A 120 -11.19 -13.74 12.65
N VAL A 121 -10.63 -12.64 13.16
CA VAL A 121 -11.07 -11.99 14.40
C VAL A 121 -11.47 -10.55 14.08
N LYS A 122 -12.74 -10.21 14.33
CA LYS A 122 -13.18 -8.82 14.32
C LYS A 122 -12.93 -8.21 15.69
N LEU A 123 -12.06 -7.20 15.77
CA LEU A 123 -11.84 -6.50 17.03
C LEU A 123 -13.02 -5.60 17.34
N GLU A 124 -13.34 -5.49 18.62
CA GLU A 124 -14.32 -4.56 19.16
C GLU A 124 -13.64 -3.24 19.54
N GLN A 125 -14.44 -2.20 19.71
CA GLN A 125 -14.00 -0.90 20.22
C GLN A 125 -13.35 -1.08 21.61
N PRO A 126 -12.21 -0.43 21.90
CA PRO A 126 -11.53 -0.55 23.20
C PRO A 126 -12.43 -0.24 24.41
N GLU A 127 -13.45 0.60 24.24
CA GLU A 127 -14.40 0.98 25.28
C GLU A 127 -15.35 -0.16 25.67
N LEU A 128 -15.62 -1.09 24.74
CA LEU A 128 -16.48 -2.25 24.96
C LEU A 128 -15.74 -3.40 25.66
N ASP A 129 -14.41 -3.45 25.54
CA ASP A 129 -13.53 -4.39 26.23
C ASP A 129 -12.32 -3.64 26.86
N PRO A 130 -12.56 -2.85 27.92
CA PRO A 130 -11.52 -2.00 28.52
C PRO A 130 -10.44 -2.79 29.27
N LYS A 131 -10.69 -4.08 29.53
CA LYS A 131 -9.76 -4.99 30.23
C LYS A 131 -9.66 -6.31 29.45
N PRO A 132 -9.03 -6.29 28.27
CA PRO A 132 -8.92 -7.48 27.45
C PRO A 132 -8.07 -8.53 28.18
N CYS A 133 -8.50 -9.79 28.10
CA CYS A 133 -7.81 -10.93 28.73
C CYS A 133 -6.36 -11.12 28.23
N LEU A 134 -6.09 -10.70 27.00
CA LEU A 134 -4.85 -10.84 26.27
C LEU A 134 -4.70 -9.64 25.33
N THR A 135 -3.46 -9.22 25.08
CA THR A 135 -3.16 -8.24 24.02
C THR A 135 -3.56 -8.80 22.65
N VAL A 136 -3.66 -7.95 21.62
CA VAL A 136 -3.99 -8.41 20.25
C VAL A 136 -2.94 -9.42 19.76
N LEU A 137 -1.66 -9.19 20.08
CA LEU A 137 -0.59 -10.16 19.82
C LEU A 137 -0.77 -11.45 20.62
N GLY A 138 -1.15 -11.36 21.91
CA GLY A 138 -1.46 -12.52 22.74
C GLY A 138 -2.58 -13.39 22.14
N LYS A 139 -3.63 -12.76 21.62
CA LYS A 139 -4.73 -13.43 20.90
C LYS A 139 -4.21 -14.14 19.65
N ALA A 140 -3.33 -13.51 18.87
CA ALA A 140 -2.68 -14.15 17.72
C ALA A 140 -1.84 -15.37 18.12
N LYS A 141 -1.04 -15.26 19.19
CA LYS A 141 -0.25 -16.38 19.74
C LYS A 141 -1.16 -17.53 20.15
N ARG A 142 -2.26 -17.25 20.84
CA ARG A 142 -3.23 -18.27 21.26
C ARG A 142 -3.91 -18.96 20.08
N ALA A 143 -4.31 -18.22 19.03
CA ALA A 143 -4.89 -18.82 17.83
C ALA A 143 -3.91 -19.78 17.13
N VAL A 144 -2.63 -19.39 17.00
CA VAL A 144 -1.59 -20.24 16.41
C VAL A 144 -1.30 -21.47 17.29
N GLN A 145 -1.29 -21.33 18.61
CA GLN A 145 -1.18 -22.46 19.54
C GLN A 145 -2.35 -23.44 19.39
N ARG A 146 -3.55 -22.95 19.04
CA ARG A 146 -4.74 -23.76 18.73
C ARG A 146 -4.77 -24.27 17.28
N GLY A 147 -3.65 -24.22 16.56
CA GLY A 147 -3.51 -24.83 15.23
C GLY A 147 -3.76 -23.90 14.05
N ALA A 148 -3.96 -22.60 14.26
CA ALA A 148 -4.10 -21.66 13.16
C ALA A 148 -2.80 -21.57 12.33
N THR A 149 -2.91 -21.67 11.01
CA THR A 149 -1.80 -21.41 10.08
C THR A 149 -1.60 -19.93 9.79
N ALA A 150 -2.63 -19.11 10.02
CA ALA A 150 -2.59 -17.65 9.90
C ALA A 150 -3.69 -17.00 10.74
N VAL A 151 -3.52 -15.72 11.07
CA VAL A 151 -4.55 -14.91 11.74
C VAL A 151 -4.78 -13.62 10.97
N ILE A 152 -6.04 -13.28 10.73
CA ILE A 152 -6.49 -12.03 10.10
C ILE A 152 -7.32 -11.25 11.13
N PHE A 153 -6.89 -10.04 11.47
CA PHE A 153 -7.65 -9.11 12.30
C PHE A 153 -8.39 -8.08 11.44
N ASP A 154 -9.70 -7.96 11.61
CA ASP A 154 -10.40 -6.73 11.24
C ASP A 154 -10.19 -5.71 12.36
N VAL A 155 -9.40 -4.69 12.05
CA VAL A 155 -9.01 -3.60 12.98
C VAL A 155 -9.84 -2.33 12.76
N SER A 156 -10.97 -2.42 12.05
CA SER A 156 -11.78 -1.24 11.70
C SER A 156 -12.29 -0.49 12.94
N GLU A 157 -12.71 -1.22 13.98
CA GLU A 157 -13.23 -0.67 15.24
C GLU A 157 -12.13 -0.42 16.29
N ASN A 158 -10.91 -0.91 16.06
CA ASN A 158 -9.78 -0.73 16.95
C ASN A 158 -8.48 -0.50 16.14
N PRO A 159 -8.32 0.69 15.54
CA PRO A 159 -7.17 0.98 14.68
C PRO A 159 -5.84 1.06 15.44
N GLU A 160 -5.86 1.36 16.75
CA GLU A 160 -4.66 1.42 17.60
C GLU A 160 -4.00 0.04 17.76
N ALA A 161 -4.75 -1.05 17.56
CA ALA A 161 -4.20 -2.40 17.51
C ALA A 161 -3.09 -2.57 16.45
N ILE A 162 -3.09 -1.75 15.39
CA ILE A 162 -2.05 -1.77 14.35
C ILE A 162 -0.68 -1.43 14.97
N ASP A 163 -0.63 -0.47 15.89
CA ASP A 163 0.63 -0.06 16.51
C ASP A 163 1.15 -1.17 17.43
N GLN A 164 0.27 -1.81 18.22
CA GLN A 164 0.62 -2.97 19.04
C GLN A 164 1.16 -4.14 18.19
N LEU A 165 0.54 -4.38 17.03
CA LEU A 165 0.94 -5.43 16.09
C LEU A 165 2.23 -5.10 15.33
N ASN A 166 2.65 -3.83 15.26
CA ASN A 166 3.86 -3.41 14.56
C ASN A 166 4.99 -2.94 15.49
N GLN A 167 4.71 -2.85 16.79
CA GLN A 167 5.72 -2.70 17.83
C GLN A 167 6.58 -3.97 17.77
N GLY A 168 7.77 -3.84 17.18
CA GLY A 168 8.63 -4.98 16.84
C GLY A 168 8.77 -5.93 18.03
N SER A 169 8.38 -7.19 17.83
CA SER A 169 8.55 -8.23 18.83
C SER A 169 9.96 -8.81 18.68
N GLU A 170 10.68 -8.99 19.79
CA GLU A 170 11.93 -9.75 19.79
C GLU A 170 11.71 -11.21 19.35
N ASP A 171 10.47 -11.70 19.53
CA ASP A 171 10.00 -13.02 19.12
C ASP A 171 8.73 -12.90 18.26
N PRO A 172 8.86 -12.66 16.93
CA PRO A 172 7.72 -12.64 16.02
C PRO A 172 7.20 -14.07 15.78
N LEU A 173 5.89 -14.20 15.56
CA LEU A 173 5.27 -15.49 15.26
C LEU A 173 5.81 -16.05 13.95
N LYS A 174 6.03 -17.37 13.92
CA LYS A 174 6.40 -18.11 12.70
C LYS A 174 5.28 -18.17 11.64
N ARG A 175 4.05 -17.84 12.04
CA ARG A 175 2.87 -17.80 11.17
C ARG A 175 2.51 -16.34 10.85
N PRO A 176 1.91 -16.07 9.68
CA PRO A 176 1.52 -14.72 9.31
C PRO A 176 0.38 -14.19 10.18
N VAL A 177 0.52 -12.92 10.53
CA VAL A 177 -0.53 -12.10 11.13
C VAL A 177 -0.83 -10.98 10.15
N VAL A 178 -2.08 -10.90 9.69
CA VAL A 178 -2.55 -9.89 8.73
C VAL A 178 -3.60 -9.03 9.43
N TYR A 179 -3.64 -7.75 9.13
CA TYR A 179 -4.77 -6.89 9.49
C TYR A 179 -5.40 -6.28 8.25
N VAL A 180 -6.73 -6.16 8.27
CA VAL A 180 -7.58 -5.55 7.24
C VAL A 180 -8.43 -4.44 7.87
N LYS A 181 -8.84 -3.46 7.07
CA LYS A 181 -9.71 -2.37 7.53
C LYS A 181 -10.58 -1.83 6.41
N GLY A 182 -11.63 -1.09 6.75
CA GLY A 182 -12.47 -0.37 5.79
C GLY A 182 -13.16 -1.32 4.81
N ALA A 183 -13.12 -1.01 3.51
CA ALA A 183 -13.89 -1.76 2.50
C ALA A 183 -13.48 -3.24 2.40
N ASP A 184 -12.18 -3.56 2.52
CA ASP A 184 -11.71 -4.94 2.48
C ASP A 184 -12.17 -5.74 3.70
N ALA A 185 -12.16 -5.13 4.88
CA ALA A 185 -12.69 -5.73 6.10
C ALA A 185 -14.20 -5.99 6.00
N VAL A 186 -14.96 -5.01 5.52
CA VAL A 186 -16.42 -5.17 5.30
C VAL A 186 -16.70 -6.31 4.33
N LYS A 187 -15.97 -6.41 3.23
CA LYS A 187 -16.11 -7.54 2.28
C LYS A 187 -15.78 -8.88 2.94
N LEU A 188 -14.67 -8.97 3.67
CA LEU A 188 -14.28 -10.18 4.40
C LEU A 188 -15.39 -10.61 5.37
N MET A 189 -15.84 -9.70 6.23
CA MET A 189 -16.83 -10.00 7.25
C MET A 189 -18.20 -10.36 6.65
N ASN A 190 -18.57 -9.75 5.51
CA ASN A 190 -19.78 -10.14 4.79
C ASN A 190 -19.73 -11.58 4.28
N ILE A 191 -18.55 -12.06 3.87
CA ILE A 191 -18.35 -13.45 3.46
C ILE A 191 -18.40 -14.36 4.69
N VAL A 192 -17.60 -14.06 5.71
CA VAL A 192 -17.49 -14.86 6.94
C VAL A 192 -18.84 -15.04 7.65
N ASN A 193 -19.66 -13.98 7.70
CA ASN A 193 -20.96 -14.04 8.39
C ASN A 193 -22.07 -14.76 7.59
N LYS A 194 -21.90 -14.95 6.27
CA LYS A 194 -22.95 -15.49 5.39
C LYS A 194 -22.66 -16.88 4.86
N GLN A 195 -21.39 -17.23 4.70
CA GLN A 195 -20.97 -18.47 4.06
C GLN A 195 -20.69 -19.54 5.10
N LYS A 196 -21.18 -20.76 4.85
CA LYS A 196 -20.97 -21.89 5.77
C LYS A 196 -19.52 -22.37 5.81
N VAL A 197 -18.85 -22.36 4.65
CA VAL A 197 -17.46 -22.77 4.49
C VAL A 197 -16.79 -21.84 3.49
N ALA A 198 -15.62 -21.33 3.84
CA ALA A 198 -14.80 -20.48 2.98
C ALA A 198 -13.33 -20.79 3.23
N ARG A 199 -12.49 -20.65 2.21
CA ARG A 199 -11.05 -20.89 2.32
C ARG A 199 -10.28 -19.61 2.01
N ALA A 200 -9.33 -19.24 2.87
CA ALA A 200 -8.47 -18.08 2.64
C ALA A 200 -7.14 -18.49 2.04
N ARG A 201 -6.64 -17.73 1.08
CA ARG A 201 -5.28 -17.80 0.53
C ARG A 201 -4.61 -16.45 0.72
N ILE A 202 -3.58 -16.42 1.56
CA ILE A 202 -2.79 -15.23 1.88
C ILE A 202 -1.50 -15.29 1.07
N GLN A 203 -1.20 -14.24 0.33
CA GLN A 203 -0.01 -14.13 -0.51
C GLN A 203 0.77 -12.85 -0.19
N HIS A 204 2.10 -12.96 -0.13
CA HIS A 204 3.00 -11.81 0.03
C HIS A 204 3.34 -11.11 -1.29
N LEU A 205 2.96 -11.72 -2.41
CA LEU A 205 3.04 -11.15 -3.75
C LEU A 205 1.63 -10.94 -4.26
N PRO A 206 1.42 -9.97 -5.16
CA PRO A 206 0.15 -9.88 -5.87
C PRO A 206 -0.13 -11.21 -6.57
N PRO A 207 -1.40 -11.67 -6.55
CA PRO A 207 -1.76 -12.90 -7.23
C PRO A 207 -1.38 -12.78 -8.70
N ARG A 208 -0.68 -13.80 -9.22
CA ARG A 208 -0.36 -13.86 -10.64
C ARG A 208 -1.68 -14.03 -11.37
N VAL A 209 -2.16 -12.96 -12.01
CA VAL A 209 -3.19 -13.08 -13.05
C VAL A 209 -2.61 -13.95 -14.16
N SER A 210 -3.00 -15.22 -14.18
CA SER A 210 -2.78 -16.12 -15.31
C SER A 210 -3.58 -15.58 -16.49
N GLY A 211 -3.00 -14.63 -17.24
CA GLY A 211 -3.68 -13.99 -18.37
C GLY A 211 -3.36 -12.52 -18.61
N SER A 212 -2.12 -12.07 -18.44
CA SER A 212 -1.57 -11.00 -19.27
C SER A 212 -0.06 -10.97 -19.09
N LEU A 213 0.66 -11.48 -20.09
CA LEU A 213 2.02 -10.99 -20.30
C LEU A 213 1.90 -9.48 -20.49
N PRO A 214 2.63 -8.64 -19.74
CA PRO A 214 2.80 -7.28 -20.19
C PRO A 214 3.41 -7.38 -21.59
N VAL A 215 2.83 -6.66 -22.55
CA VAL A 215 3.49 -6.41 -23.83
C VAL A 215 4.74 -5.60 -23.48
N VAL A 216 5.80 -6.30 -23.09
CA VAL A 216 7.13 -5.72 -22.95
C VAL A 216 7.57 -5.49 -24.38
N LEU A 217 7.35 -4.24 -24.81
CA LEU A 217 8.18 -3.50 -25.74
C LEU A 217 9.14 -4.40 -26.54
N LEU A 218 8.70 -4.88 -27.70
CA LEU A 218 9.63 -5.32 -28.74
C LEU A 218 10.45 -4.09 -29.16
N VAL A 219 11.54 -3.85 -28.45
CA VAL A 219 12.61 -3.00 -28.97
C VAL A 219 13.26 -3.83 -30.09
N PRO A 220 13.24 -3.38 -31.36
CA PRO A 220 13.95 -4.09 -32.40
C PRO A 220 15.45 -4.08 -32.07
N LEU A 221 16.04 -5.27 -31.91
CA LEU A 221 17.49 -5.44 -31.84
C LEU A 221 18.10 -4.84 -33.12
N PRO A 222 19.10 -3.94 -33.02
CA PRO A 222 19.82 -3.50 -34.20
C PRO A 222 20.61 -4.69 -34.79
N PRO A 223 20.69 -4.80 -36.13
CA PRO A 223 21.42 -5.88 -36.76
C PRO A 223 22.91 -5.77 -36.40
N LEU A 224 23.48 -6.88 -35.93
CA LEU A 224 24.92 -7.03 -35.74
C LEU A 224 25.62 -6.83 -37.08
N ARG A 225 26.37 -5.74 -37.22
CA ARG A 225 27.35 -5.58 -38.30
C ARG A 225 28.45 -6.62 -38.09
N LEU A 226 28.52 -7.61 -38.97
CA LEU A 226 29.73 -8.40 -39.15
C LEU A 226 30.86 -7.44 -39.58
N GLN A 227 31.90 -7.34 -38.75
CA GLN A 227 33.17 -6.79 -39.21
C GLN A 227 33.91 -7.87 -40.01
N PRO A 228 34.43 -7.58 -41.22
CA PRO A 228 35.28 -8.51 -41.93
C PRO A 228 36.64 -8.60 -41.22
N HIS A 229 37.08 -9.83 -40.95
CA HIS A 229 38.42 -10.13 -40.45
C HIS A 229 39.49 -9.66 -41.45
N PRO A 230 40.60 -9.05 -40.99
CA PRO A 230 41.73 -8.76 -41.85
C PRO A 230 42.48 -10.05 -42.23
N TYR A 231 42.72 -10.19 -43.52
CA TYR A 231 43.66 -11.12 -44.15
C TYR A 231 44.99 -11.16 -43.40
N ILE A 232 45.43 -12.36 -42.99
CA ILE A 232 46.85 -12.62 -42.72
C ILE A 232 47.42 -13.32 -43.93
N ASN A 233 48.32 -12.60 -44.60
CA ASN A 233 49.12 -13.06 -45.72
C ASN A 233 50.55 -13.24 -45.19
N THR A 234 51.01 -14.48 -45.10
CA THR A 234 52.41 -14.88 -44.92
C THR A 234 52.51 -16.22 -45.66
N GLY A 235 53.21 -16.36 -46.77
CA GLY A 235 54.56 -15.90 -47.01
C GLY A 235 55.43 -17.15 -47.10
N ILE A 236 55.74 -17.54 -48.34
CA ILE A 236 56.60 -18.64 -48.80
C ILE A 236 58.00 -18.56 -48.18
N MET A 237 58.63 -19.70 -47.86
CA MET A 237 60.02 -20.04 -48.24
C MET A 237 60.40 -21.49 -47.85
N GLU A 238 60.90 -22.20 -48.88
CA GLU A 238 61.67 -23.45 -48.96
C GLU A 238 61.10 -24.78 -48.45
#